data_AF-A0A419DKZ8-F1
#
_entry.id   AF-A0A419DKZ8-F1
#
_cell.length_a   1.000
_cell.length_b   1.000
_cell.length_c   1.000
_cell.angle_alpha   90.00
_cell.angle_beta   90.00
_cell.angle_gamma   90.00
#
_symmetry.space_group_name_H-M   'P 1'
#
loop_
_entity.id
_entity.type
_entity.pdbx_description
1 polymer ?
#
loop_
_entity_poly.entity_id
_entity_poly.type
_entity_poly.pdbx_seq_one_letter_code
_entity_poly.pdbx_strand_id
1 'polypeptide(L)'
;MNQSKQTYFPVFLTLGLLLFNMLTSYLLSGRFFPNLSLWVPIGLNILVGLGYIVSLVLGLRSTNNYVKWFSVFANIAFLLSLSVITFLLLLANGISEP
;
A
#
# COMPACT_ATOMS: atom_id res chain seq x y z
N MET A 1 24.25 -11.18 13.51
CA MET A 1 23.15 -10.48 12.82
C MET A 1 22.09 -11.52 12.45
N ASN A 2 20.89 -11.46 13.05
CA ASN A 2 19.88 -12.54 13.02
C ASN A 2 19.33 -12.80 11.61
N GLN A 3 19.79 -13.88 10.97
CA GLN A 3 19.33 -14.33 9.66
C GLN A 3 17.79 -14.49 9.59
N SER A 4 17.15 -14.89 10.70
CA SER A 4 15.69 -15.05 10.78
C SER A 4 14.90 -13.74 10.64
N LYS A 5 15.44 -12.60 11.10
CA LYS A 5 14.75 -11.29 11.00
C LYS A 5 14.71 -10.78 9.57
N GLN A 6 15.74 -11.07 8.77
CA GLN A 6 15.78 -10.66 7.36
C GLN A 6 14.84 -11.52 6.50
N THR A 7 14.64 -12.79 6.83
CA THR A 7 13.78 -13.70 6.04
C THR A 7 12.32 -13.27 6.00
N TYR A 8 11.77 -12.78 7.12
CA TYR A 8 10.36 -12.40 7.25
C TYR A 8 10.10 -10.90 7.12
N PHE A 9 11.15 -10.10 6.93
CA PHE A 9 11.02 -8.66 6.71
C PHE A 9 9.98 -8.25 5.67
N PRO A 10 9.90 -8.85 4.45
CA PRO A 10 8.89 -8.48 3.46
C PRO A 10 7.45 -8.77 3.93
N VAL A 11 7.26 -9.78 4.79
CA VAL A 11 5.94 -10.06 5.39
C VAL A 11 5.53 -8.91 6.31
N PHE A 12 6.43 -8.53 7.23
CA PHE A 12 6.17 -7.42 8.16
C PHE A 12 6.00 -6.08 7.44
N LEU A 13 6.77 -5.83 6.39
CA LEU A 13 6.63 -4.63 5.58
C LEU A 13 5.26 -4.58 4.88
N THR A 14 4.83 -5.70 4.28
CA THR A 14 3.50 -5.79 3.65
C THR A 14 2.38 -5.51 4.65
N LEU A 15 2.45 -6.13 5.83
CA LEU A 15 1.43 -5.93 6.88
C LEU A 15 1.47 -4.51 7.46
N GLY A 16 2.66 -3.94 7.65
CA GLY A 16 2.83 -2.57 8.10
C GLY A 16 2.25 -1.55 7.11
N LEU A 17 2.46 -1.76 5.81
CA LEU A 17 1.88 -0.94 4.76
C LEU A 17 0.35 -1.07 4.71
N LEU A 18 -0.19 -2.28 4.91
CA LEU A 18 -1.63 -2.49 5.00
C LEU A 18 -2.24 -1.69 6.16
N LEU A 19 -1.67 -1.82 7.36
CA LEU A 19 -2.14 -1.09 8.53
C LEU A 19 -2.01 0.43 8.36
N PHE A 20 -0.89 0.89 7.82
CA PHE A 20 -0.68 2.30 7.50
C PHE A 20 -1.74 2.80 6.52
N ASN A 21 -2.02 2.05 5.45
CA ASN A 21 -3.01 2.42 4.45
C ASN A 21 -4.43 2.48 5.02
N MET A 22 -4.81 1.52 5.88
CA MET A 22 -6.10 1.55 6.57
C MET A 22 -6.21 2.77 7.49
N LEU A 23 -5.14 3.08 8.23
CA LEU A 23 -5.11 4.22 9.14
C LEU A 23 -5.19 5.54 8.37
N THR A 24 -4.41 5.72 7.31
CA THR A 24 -4.46 6.94 6.50
C THR A 24 -5.82 7.10 5.82
N SER A 25 -6.39 6.03 5.26
CA SER A 25 -7.72 6.07 4.65
C SER A 25 -8.80 6.47 5.66
N TYR A 26 -8.70 5.98 6.90
CA TYR A 26 -9.63 6.35 7.97
C TYR A 26 -9.45 7.81 8.41
N LEU A 27 -8.22 8.26 8.62
CA LEU A 27 -7.93 9.64 9.05
C LEU A 27 -8.26 10.66 7.96
N LEU A 28 -8.04 10.32 6.69
CA LEU A 28 -8.34 11.20 5.56
C LEU A 28 -9.77 11.04 5.05
N SER A 29 -10.60 10.24 5.71
CA SER A 29 -12.03 10.33 5.52
C SER A 29 -12.46 11.75 5.89
N GLY A 30 -13.23 12.41 5.02
CA GLY A 30 -13.60 13.83 5.14
C GLY A 30 -14.31 14.23 6.45
N ARG A 31 -14.48 13.29 7.38
CA ARG A 31 -14.88 13.49 8.77
C ARG A 31 -13.86 14.25 9.60
N PHE A 32 -12.56 13.98 9.43
CA PHE A 32 -11.51 14.63 10.23
C PHE A 32 -10.90 15.83 9.50
N PHE A 33 -10.82 15.77 8.17
CA PHE A 33 -10.27 16.84 7.34
C PHE A 33 -11.22 17.16 6.16
N PRO A 34 -12.31 17.91 6.39
CA PRO A 34 -13.36 18.14 5.39
C PRO A 34 -12.91 18.95 4.16
N ASN A 35 -11.80 19.69 4.26
CA ASN A 35 -11.25 20.52 3.18
C ASN A 35 -9.89 20.02 2.66
N LEU A 36 -9.58 18.74 2.89
CA LEU A 36 -8.34 18.16 2.40
C LEU A 36 -8.40 17.99 0.87
N SER A 37 -7.37 18.44 0.16
CA SER A 37 -7.25 18.18 -1.28
C SER A 37 -7.18 16.68 -1.56
N LEU A 38 -7.93 16.22 -2.57
CA LEU A 38 -7.91 14.82 -3.04
C LEU A 38 -6.51 14.38 -3.53
N TRP A 39 -5.65 15.33 -3.91
CA TRP A 39 -4.25 15.04 -4.25
C TRP A 39 -3.45 14.46 -3.07
N VAL A 40 -3.83 14.75 -1.83
CA VAL A 40 -3.17 14.19 -0.63
C VAL A 40 -3.39 12.68 -0.51
N PRO A 41 -4.63 12.14 -0.45
CA PRO A 41 -4.85 10.70 -0.42
C PRO A 41 -4.37 10.00 -1.71
N ILE A 42 -4.44 10.66 -2.87
CA ILE A 42 -3.87 10.13 -4.13
C ILE A 42 -2.35 9.92 -3.98
N GLY A 43 -1.63 10.97 -3.55
CA GLY A 43 -0.18 10.91 -3.36
C GLY A 43 0.25 9.85 -2.33
N LEU A 44 -0.51 9.73 -1.23
CA LEU A 44 -0.26 8.70 -0.23
C LEU A 44 -0.49 7.28 -0.77
N ASN A 45 -1.56 7.05 -1.53
CA ASN A 45 -1.79 5.76 -2.16
C ASN A 45 -0.65 5.40 -3.13
N ILE A 46 -0.17 6.35 -3.92
CA ILE A 46 0.99 6.11 -4.81
C ILE A 46 2.23 5.71 -3.99
N LEU A 47 2.51 6.43 -2.89
CA LEU A 47 3.64 6.13 -2.00
C LEU A 47 3.53 4.73 -1.37
N VAL A 48 2.33 4.37 -0.89
CA VAL A 48 2.05 3.01 -0.37
C VAL A 48 2.23 1.96 -1.46
N GLY A 49 1.82 2.25 -2.70
CA GLY A 49 2.01 1.38 -3.85
C GLY A 49 3.49 1.10 -4.14
N LEU A 50 4.34 2.12 -4.09
CA LEU A 50 5.80 1.94 -4.17
C LEU A 50 6.31 1.05 -3.03
N GLY A 51 5.78 1.21 -1.82
CA GLY A 51 6.08 0.35 -0.68
C GLY A 51 5.76 -1.13 -0.96
N TYR A 52 4.58 -1.43 -1.53
CA TYR A 52 4.21 -2.81 -1.89
C TYR A 52 5.11 -3.38 -2.98
N ILE A 53 5.54 -2.57 -3.96
CA ILE A 53 6.51 -3.01 -4.97
C ILE A 53 7.85 -3.37 -4.31
N VAL A 54 8.36 -2.52 -3.42
CA VAL A 54 9.60 -2.81 -2.67
C VAL A 54 9.46 -4.08 -1.86
N SER A 55 8.33 -4.23 -1.14
CA SER A 55 8.03 -5.42 -0.36
C SER A 55 7.97 -6.70 -1.20
N LEU A 56 7.34 -6.62 -2.38
CA LEU A 56 7.29 -7.72 -3.34
C LEU A 56 8.69 -8.12 -3.83
N VAL A 57 9.51 -7.15 -4.25
CA VAL A 57 10.88 -7.41 -4.72
C VAL A 57 11.72 -8.06 -3.64
N LEU A 58 11.60 -7.60 -2.38
CA LEU A 58 12.29 -8.21 -1.24
C LEU A 58 11.77 -9.63 -0.94
N GLY A 59 10.46 -9.84 -1.05
CA GLY A 59 9.80 -11.13 -0.89
C GLY A 59 10.25 -12.18 -1.90
N LEU A 60 10.35 -11.79 -3.18
CA LEU A 60 10.82 -12.65 -4.26
C LEU A 60 12.27 -13.10 -4.10
N ARG A 61 13.11 -12.25 -3.46
CA ARG A 61 14.51 -12.57 -3.15
C ARG A 61 14.68 -13.48 -1.93
N SER A 62 13.62 -13.75 -1.15
CA SER A 62 13.69 -14.61 0.03
C SER A 62 14.04 -16.05 -0.38
N THR A 63 14.77 -16.80 0.45
CA THR A 63 15.01 -18.24 0.21
C THR A 63 13.84 -19.12 0.66
N ASN A 64 12.92 -18.57 1.46
CA ASN A 64 11.77 -19.30 1.99
C ASN A 64 10.58 -19.23 1.02
N ASN A 65 10.14 -20.40 0.52
CA ASN A 65 9.01 -20.51 -0.40
C ASN A 65 7.70 -19.95 0.16
N TYR A 66 7.43 -20.10 1.46
CA TYR A 66 6.23 -19.54 2.09
C TYR A 66 6.23 -18.02 2.02
N VAL A 67 7.37 -17.39 2.30
CA VAL A 67 7.53 -15.93 2.22
C VAL A 67 7.37 -15.46 0.78
N LYS A 68 7.96 -16.16 -0.20
CA LYS A 68 7.80 -15.81 -1.63
C LYS A 68 6.33 -15.82 -2.04
N TRP A 69 5.63 -16.92 -1.78
CA TRP A 69 4.22 -17.06 -2.19
C TRP A 69 3.34 -16.04 -1.49
N PHE A 70 3.51 -15.84 -0.18
CA PHE A 70 2.81 -14.79 0.56
C PHE A 70 3.07 -13.42 -0.08
N SER A 71 4.33 -13.07 -0.35
CA SER A 71 4.69 -11.77 -0.93
C SER A 71 4.07 -11.58 -2.31
N VAL A 72 4.06 -12.60 -3.16
CA VAL A 72 3.43 -12.52 -4.49
C VAL A 72 1.94 -12.28 -4.36
N PHE A 73 1.21 -13.14 -3.64
CA PHE A 73 -0.25 -13.04 -3.56
C PHE A 73 -0.70 -11.77 -2.84
N ALA A 74 -0.11 -11.46 -1.68
CA ALA A 74 -0.51 -10.32 -0.87
C ALA A 74 -0.18 -8.99 -1.57
N ASN A 75 1.05 -8.79 -2.05
CA ASN A 75 1.41 -7.51 -2.66
C ASN A 75 0.67 -7.28 -3.98
N ILE A 76 0.44 -8.31 -4.81
CA ILE A 76 -0.37 -8.16 -6.03
C ILE A 76 -1.81 -7.79 -5.69
N ALA A 77 -2.45 -8.50 -4.75
CA ALA A 77 -3.83 -8.21 -4.34
C ALA A 77 -3.97 -6.79 -3.78
N PHE A 78 -3.01 -6.33 -2.97
CA PHE A 78 -3.02 -4.99 -2.41
C PHE A 78 -2.70 -3.92 -3.46
N LEU A 79 -1.78 -4.16 -4.39
CA LEU A 79 -1.50 -3.25 -5.51
C LEU A 79 -2.72 -3.08 -6.41
N LEU A 80 -3.43 -4.17 -6.73
CA LEU A 80 -4.65 -4.11 -7.53
C LEU A 80 -5.74 -3.32 -6.80
N SER A 81 -5.98 -3.62 -5.53
CA SER A 81 -6.95 -2.89 -4.71
C SER A 81 -6.61 -1.41 -4.62
N LEU A 82 -5.34 -1.07 -4.38
CA LEU A 82 -4.87 0.31 -4.27
C LEU A 82 -4.97 1.05 -5.61
N SER A 83 -4.71 0.37 -6.73
CA SER A 83 -4.90 0.91 -8.07
C SER A 83 -6.35 1.29 -8.33
N VAL A 84 -7.30 0.41 -8.01
CA VAL A 84 -8.75 0.69 -8.15
C VAL A 84 -9.13 1.91 -7.31
N ILE A 85 -8.71 1.97 -6.05
CA ILE A 85 -9.02 3.12 -5.17
C ILE A 85 -8.41 4.41 -5.72
N THR A 86 -7.15 4.37 -6.16
CA THR A 86 -6.46 5.55 -6.70
C THR A 86 -7.12 6.04 -7.98
N PHE A 87 -7.54 5.13 -8.85
CA PHE A 87 -8.30 5.46 -10.05
C PHE A 87 -9.63 6.13 -9.70
N LEU A 88 -10.38 5.62 -8.72
CA LEU A 88 -11.62 6.24 -8.25
C LEU A 88 -11.38 7.63 -7.66
N LEU A 89 -10.29 7.83 -6.91
CA LEU A 89 -9.92 9.15 -6.37
C LEU A 89 -9.54 10.13 -7.48
N LEU A 90 -8.80 9.68 -8.50
CA LEU A 90 -8.45 10.51 -9.65
C LEU A 90 -9.70 10.91 -10.45
N LEU A 91 -10.62 9.96 -10.65
CA LEU A 91 -11.91 10.23 -11.28
C LEU A 91 -12.71 11.24 -10.45
N ALA A 92 -12.78 11.05 -9.14
CA ALA A 92 -13.43 11.99 -8.22
C ALA A 92 -12.79 13.39 -8.28
N ASN A 93 -11.45 13.47 -8.37
CA ASN A 93 -10.75 14.74 -8.51
C ASN A 93 -11.11 15.44 -9.83
N GLY A 94 -11.06 14.70 -10.95
CA GLY A 94 -11.36 15.23 -12.28
C GLY A 94 -12.81 15.65 -12.51
N ILE A 95 -13.77 15.11 -11.75
CA ILE A 95 -15.17 15.60 -11.77
C ILE A 95 -15.43 16.73 -10.77
N SER A 96 -14.56 16.89 -9.77
CA SER A 96 -14.72 17.89 -8.70
C SER A 96 -14.05 19.23 -9.00
N GLU A 97 -13.00 19.22 -9.82
CA GLU A 97 -12.38 20.44 -10.35
C GLU A 97 -13.22 20.94 -11.56
N PRO A 98 -13.71 22.20 -11.55
CA PRO A 98 -14.54 22.77 -12.62
C PRO A 98 -13.76 23.20 -13.87
#